data_AF-A0A7K1Y726-F1
#
_entry.id   AF-A0A7K1Y726-F1
#
_cell.length_a   1.000
_cell.length_b   1.000
_cell.length_c   1.000
_cell.angle_alpha   90.00
_cell.angle_beta   90.00
_cell.angle_gamma   90.00
#
_symmetry.space_group_name_H-M   'P 1'
#
loop_
_entity.id
_entity.type
_entity.pdbx_description
1 polymer ?
#
loop_
_entity_poly.entity_id
_entity_poly.type
_entity_poly.pdbx_seq_one_letter_code
_entity_poly.pdbx_strand_id
1 'polypeptide(L)'
;MKRIVLFMIACLWAGFAFCQSVTGPAGYKVINIGNNGGADFTRTLILLHEVYNGSLITFNNAVGTVTAFRGTPGAFNRTNIAYVSTSSAYNGTYGSVQSVSGDAPWKLKTCLYNGTKYLALDVPYALAHQNWGYQFAGWANSTALSLTSVNYWSNGQYINQDVLNNIEDFEPNLAEYHDVAVMNIGTDVVDPAYRLQVNGGIHAKSVKVDLLNWADYVFDPGYKLPSLQSLGDYVRANKHLPDVPDEKEVIKDGIDLGQLNKILLKKIEELTLYLIEKDKEIKGQGLLLEKQQEQINSLISRTSGSDVK
;
A
#
# COMPACT_ATOMS: atom_id res chain seq x y z
N MET A 1 -48.00 58.03 35.32
CA MET A 1 -47.75 58.72 34.03
C MET A 1 -46.28 59.10 33.95
N LYS A 2 -45.57 58.59 32.93
CA LYS A 2 -44.37 59.16 32.26
C LYS A 2 -43.09 59.33 33.14
N ARG A 3 -41.88 58.90 32.76
CA ARG A 3 -41.34 58.19 31.59
C ARG A 3 -39.99 57.59 32.04
N ILE A 4 -39.78 56.33 31.65
CA ILE A 4 -38.53 55.58 31.74
C ILE A 4 -37.56 56.10 30.68
N VAL A 5 -36.30 56.36 31.04
CA VAL A 5 -35.17 56.33 30.10
C VAL A 5 -34.04 55.58 30.77
N LEU A 6 -33.92 54.30 30.39
CA LEU A 6 -32.83 53.41 30.71
C LEU A 6 -31.75 53.63 29.63
N PHE A 7 -30.57 54.14 30.00
CA PHE A 7 -29.43 54.20 29.07
C PHE A 7 -28.71 52.84 29.13
N MET A 8 -28.96 51.99 28.13
CA MET A 8 -28.18 50.77 27.89
C MET A 8 -26.80 51.17 27.35
N ILE A 9 -25.78 51.05 28.20
CA ILE A 9 -24.39 50.98 27.75
C ILE A 9 -24.18 49.57 27.20
N ALA A 10 -24.22 49.44 25.87
CA ALA A 10 -23.80 48.23 25.18
C ALA A 10 -22.26 48.19 25.14
N CYS A 11 -21.64 47.76 26.25
CA CYS A 11 -20.28 47.21 26.20
C CYS A 11 -20.37 45.82 25.55
N LEU A 12 -20.26 45.77 24.23
CA LEU A 12 -20.01 44.53 23.50
C LEU A 12 -18.62 44.04 23.94
N TRP A 13 -18.63 42.99 24.76
CA TRP A 13 -17.48 42.20 25.09
C TRP A 13 -16.88 41.66 23.79
N ALA A 14 -15.77 42.25 23.35
CA ALA A 14 -14.85 41.58 22.45
C ALA A 14 -14.37 40.32 23.18
N GLY A 15 -14.79 39.14 22.72
CA GLY A 15 -14.29 37.87 23.22
C GLY A 15 -12.77 37.89 23.17
N PHE A 16 -12.15 37.69 24.33
CA PHE A 16 -10.71 37.66 24.50
C PHE A 16 -10.08 36.65 23.54
N ALA A 17 -9.21 37.11 22.64
CA ALA A 17 -8.29 36.24 21.92
C ALA A 17 -7.26 35.71 22.94
N PHE A 18 -7.48 34.50 23.45
CA PHE A 18 -6.43 33.79 24.15
C PHE A 18 -5.46 33.20 23.12
N CYS A 19 -4.42 33.97 22.79
CA CYS A 19 -3.21 33.40 22.22
C CYS A 19 -2.13 33.44 23.30
N GLN A 20 -2.03 32.35 24.07
CA GLN A 20 -0.86 32.12 24.89
C GLN A 20 0.14 31.32 24.05
N SER A 21 0.97 32.02 23.28
CA SER A 21 2.17 31.40 22.72
C SER A 21 3.14 31.19 23.87
N VAL A 22 3.34 29.94 24.30
CA VAL A 22 4.58 29.59 24.97
C VAL A 22 5.65 29.77 23.89
N THR A 23 6.58 30.71 24.07
CA THR A 23 7.63 31.03 23.09
C THR A 23 8.48 29.80 22.80
N GLY A 24 8.09 29.03 21.80
CA GLY A 24 8.91 28.01 21.18
C GLY A 24 9.98 28.63 20.27
N PRO A 25 10.82 27.82 19.63
CA PRO A 25 11.74 28.28 18.59
C PRO A 25 11.01 29.09 17.52
N ALA A 26 11.69 30.06 16.90
CA ALA A 26 11.11 30.92 15.87
C ALA A 26 10.39 30.10 14.79
N GLY A 27 9.12 30.44 14.51
CA GLY A 27 8.28 29.75 13.52
C GLY A 27 7.54 28.50 14.02
N TYR A 28 7.84 28.00 15.22
CA TYR A 28 7.07 26.91 15.84
C TYR A 28 5.77 27.45 16.45
N LYS A 29 4.65 26.80 16.16
CA LYS A 29 3.29 27.19 16.55
C LYS A 29 2.59 26.02 17.22
N VAL A 30 1.98 26.28 18.37
CA VAL A 30 0.96 25.42 18.99
C VAL A 30 -0.31 26.24 19.06
N ILE A 31 -1.24 26.00 18.13
CA ILE A 31 -2.42 26.86 17.97
C ILE A 31 -3.70 26.06 17.80
N ASN A 32 -4.80 26.67 18.24
CA ASN A 32 -6.14 26.27 17.87
C ASN A 32 -6.49 26.94 16.53
N ILE A 33 -6.78 26.13 15.51
CA ILE A 33 -7.10 26.57 14.15
C ILE A 33 -8.59 26.97 14.03
N GLY A 34 -9.39 26.67 15.06
CA GLY A 34 -10.83 26.88 15.09
C GLY A 34 -11.58 25.55 15.00
N ASN A 35 -12.83 25.61 14.56
CA ASN A 35 -13.70 24.46 14.38
C ASN A 35 -14.56 24.64 13.12
N ASN A 36 -15.36 23.63 12.80
CA ASN A 36 -16.30 23.70 11.67
C ASN A 36 -17.59 24.50 11.97
N GLY A 37 -17.63 25.30 13.04
CA GLY A 37 -18.84 26.02 13.47
C GLY A 37 -19.88 25.15 14.18
N GLY A 38 -19.54 23.93 14.59
CA GLY A 38 -20.45 23.05 15.34
C GLY A 38 -21.48 22.30 14.49
N ALA A 39 -21.48 22.53 13.17
CA ALA A 39 -22.46 21.97 12.25
C ALA A 39 -22.14 20.52 11.89
N ASP A 40 -23.20 19.69 11.79
CA ASP A 40 -23.12 18.37 11.17
C ASP A 40 -22.90 18.47 9.66
N PHE A 41 -22.50 17.36 9.04
CA PHE A 41 -22.38 17.23 7.59
C PHE A 41 -21.61 18.41 6.95
N THR A 42 -20.47 18.77 7.54
CA THR A 42 -19.65 19.91 7.08
C THR A 42 -18.28 19.41 6.62
N ARG A 43 -17.80 19.94 5.49
CA ARG A 43 -16.43 19.73 5.01
C ARG A 43 -15.62 20.99 5.17
N THR A 44 -14.38 20.81 5.61
CA THR A 44 -13.49 21.89 6.01
C THR A 44 -12.14 21.71 5.34
N LEU A 45 -11.59 22.81 4.82
CA LEU A 45 -10.18 22.91 4.46
C LEU A 45 -9.43 23.67 5.53
N ILE A 46 -8.25 23.17 5.91
CA ILE A 46 -7.28 23.92 6.70
C ILE A 46 -6.26 24.48 5.72
N LEU A 47 -6.25 25.80 5.51
CA LEU A 47 -5.27 26.48 4.67
C LEU A 47 -3.90 26.37 5.36
N LEU A 48 -2.92 25.72 4.74
CA LEU A 48 -1.61 25.50 5.34
C LEU A 48 -0.71 26.72 5.09
N HIS A 49 -0.42 27.00 3.83
CA HIS A 49 0.41 28.13 3.41
C HIS A 49 0.16 28.50 1.94
N GLU A 50 0.59 29.70 1.56
CA GLU A 50 0.52 30.18 0.17
C GLU A 50 1.37 29.34 -0.77
N VAL A 51 0.91 29.21 -2.02
CA VAL A 51 1.62 28.55 -3.12
C VAL A 51 1.69 29.45 -4.36
N TYR A 52 2.58 29.11 -5.28
CA TYR A 52 2.76 29.85 -6.52
C TYR A 52 1.46 30.00 -7.31
N ASN A 53 1.14 31.25 -7.69
CA ASN A 53 -0.03 31.60 -8.49
C ASN A 53 0.31 32.65 -9.56
N GLY A 54 1.33 32.38 -10.37
CA GLY A 54 1.75 33.29 -11.47
C GLY A 54 2.77 34.36 -11.06
N SER A 55 3.11 34.48 -9.78
CA SER A 55 4.23 35.29 -9.28
C SER A 55 5.08 34.45 -8.34
N LEU A 56 6.40 34.63 -8.41
CA LEU A 56 7.34 33.90 -7.58
C LEU A 56 7.12 34.24 -6.10
N ILE A 57 7.06 33.20 -5.27
CA ILE A 57 6.86 33.35 -3.83
C ILE A 57 8.16 33.04 -3.07
N THR A 58 8.30 33.63 -1.89
CA THR A 58 9.34 33.24 -0.93
C THR A 58 8.98 31.92 -0.25
N PHE A 59 9.89 31.40 0.58
CA PHE A 59 9.69 30.13 1.26
C PHE A 59 8.51 30.19 2.24
N ASN A 60 7.56 29.29 2.03
CA ASN A 60 6.36 29.05 2.83
C ASN A 60 6.33 27.55 3.20
N ASN A 61 5.88 27.21 4.41
CA ASN A 61 5.82 25.82 4.86
C ASN A 61 4.76 25.58 5.94
N ALA A 62 4.37 24.30 6.08
CA ALA A 62 3.67 23.78 7.23
C ALA A 62 4.17 22.35 7.50
N VAL A 63 4.91 22.18 8.60
CA VAL A 63 5.48 20.90 9.01
C VAL A 63 5.09 20.64 10.45
N GLY A 64 4.29 19.60 10.68
CA GLY A 64 3.82 19.29 12.03
C GLY A 64 2.63 18.35 12.07
N THR A 65 1.98 18.36 13.23
CA THR A 65 0.82 17.53 13.49
C THR A 65 -0.44 18.39 13.48
N VAL A 66 -1.41 18.01 12.65
CA VAL A 66 -2.78 18.52 12.71
C VAL A 66 -3.64 17.47 13.42
N THR A 67 -4.37 17.88 14.44
CA THR A 67 -5.29 17.02 15.18
C THR A 67 -6.70 17.56 15.07
N ALA A 68 -7.62 16.75 14.54
CA ALA A 68 -9.05 17.02 14.56
C ALA A 68 -9.70 16.23 15.70
N PHE A 69 -10.33 16.96 16.62
CA PHE A 69 -11.08 16.36 17.72
C PHE A 69 -12.56 16.28 17.34
N ARG A 70 -13.09 15.07 17.39
CA ARG A 70 -14.46 14.75 17.02
C ARG A 70 -15.25 14.25 18.22
N GLY A 71 -16.52 14.60 18.25
CA GLY A 71 -17.51 14.11 19.22
C GLY A 71 -18.18 15.24 20.01
N THR A 72 -18.96 14.85 21.01
CA THR A 72 -19.61 15.73 21.99
C THR A 72 -19.64 14.98 23.33
N PRO A 73 -19.97 15.65 24.45
CA PRO A 73 -20.14 14.95 25.74
C PRO A 73 -21.15 13.78 25.72
N GLY A 74 -22.05 13.71 24.73
CA GLY A 74 -23.06 12.64 24.60
C GLY A 74 -22.84 11.68 23.41
N ALA A 75 -21.67 11.72 22.75
CA ALA A 75 -21.39 10.92 21.55
C ALA A 75 -19.99 10.29 21.61
N PHE A 76 -19.73 9.32 20.72
CA PHE A 76 -18.39 8.76 20.55
C PHE A 76 -17.37 9.84 20.19
N ASN A 77 -16.30 9.93 20.97
CA ASN A 77 -15.19 10.83 20.70
C ASN A 77 -14.11 10.10 19.90
N ARG A 78 -13.58 10.75 18.86
CA ARG A 78 -12.51 10.22 18.02
C ARG A 78 -11.47 11.31 17.81
N THR A 79 -10.22 10.89 17.65
CA THR A 79 -9.11 11.78 17.32
C THR A 79 -8.57 11.36 15.98
N ASN A 80 -8.64 12.25 15.00
CA ASN A 80 -8.04 12.05 13.69
C ASN A 80 -6.78 12.92 13.61
N ILE A 81 -5.67 12.32 13.21
CA ILE A 81 -4.36 12.98 13.19
C ILE A 81 -3.82 12.95 11.76
N ALA A 82 -3.27 14.06 11.32
CA ALA A 82 -2.45 14.16 10.12
C ALA A 82 -1.05 14.64 10.49
N TYR A 83 -0.03 13.95 10.00
CA TYR A 83 1.33 14.48 9.96
C TYR A 83 1.52 15.13 8.59
N VAL A 84 1.72 16.45 8.58
CA VAL A 84 1.92 17.23 7.36
C VAL A 84 3.37 17.65 7.25
N SER A 85 3.92 17.52 6.04
CA SER A 85 5.23 18.04 5.67
C SER A 85 5.10 18.72 4.32
N THR A 86 4.88 20.04 4.33
CA THR A 86 4.63 20.80 3.11
C THR A 86 5.50 22.04 3.01
N SER A 87 5.87 22.40 1.78
CA SER A 87 6.62 23.62 1.49
C SER A 87 6.37 24.13 0.07
N SER A 88 6.46 25.44 -0.10
CA SER A 88 6.43 26.10 -1.39
C SER A 88 7.42 27.25 -1.45
N ALA A 89 8.12 27.38 -2.56
CA ALA A 89 9.03 28.47 -2.84
C ALA A 89 9.21 28.61 -4.36
N TYR A 90 9.54 29.80 -4.84
CA TYR A 90 9.66 30.11 -6.26
C TYR A 90 8.36 29.75 -7.01
N ASN A 91 8.38 28.74 -7.88
CA ASN A 91 7.21 28.19 -8.56
C ASN A 91 6.90 26.72 -8.16
N GLY A 92 7.62 26.19 -7.17
CA GLY A 92 7.51 24.80 -6.72
C GLY A 92 6.61 24.66 -5.49
N THR A 93 5.94 23.51 -5.39
CA THR A 93 5.15 23.12 -4.21
C THR A 93 5.35 21.63 -3.97
N TYR A 94 5.71 21.30 -2.74
CA TYR A 94 5.96 19.93 -2.30
C TYR A 94 5.15 19.62 -1.05
N GLY A 95 4.64 18.40 -0.97
CA GLY A 95 3.86 18.00 0.19
C GLY A 95 3.75 16.50 0.37
N SER A 96 3.72 16.08 1.63
CA SER A 96 3.21 14.78 2.05
C SER A 96 2.25 14.91 3.22
N VAL A 97 1.37 13.92 3.35
CA VAL A 97 0.43 13.80 4.46
C VAL A 97 0.30 12.33 4.88
N GLN A 98 0.61 12.04 6.12
CA GLN A 98 0.35 10.73 6.73
C GLN A 98 -0.88 10.82 7.62
N SER A 99 -1.84 9.91 7.41
CA SER A 99 -3.09 9.86 8.18
C SER A 99 -3.05 8.81 9.28
N VAL A 100 -3.44 9.19 10.48
CA VAL A 100 -3.85 8.27 11.55
C VAL A 100 -5.31 8.58 11.86
N SER A 101 -6.21 7.85 11.20
CA SER A 101 -7.66 8.07 11.28
C SER A 101 -8.41 6.75 11.22
N GLY A 102 -9.47 6.63 12.03
CA GLY A 102 -10.45 5.54 11.91
C GLY A 102 -11.54 5.80 10.86
N ASP A 103 -11.49 6.95 10.19
CA ASP A 103 -12.41 7.39 9.13
C ASP A 103 -11.67 7.44 7.76
N ALA A 104 -12.10 8.30 6.83
CA ALA A 104 -11.40 8.54 5.56
C ALA A 104 -9.98 9.15 5.78
N PRO A 105 -9.03 8.94 4.85
CA PRO A 105 -7.70 9.56 4.96
C PRO A 105 -7.78 11.08 4.75
N TRP A 106 -6.88 11.80 5.41
CA TRP A 106 -6.63 13.21 5.14
C TRP A 106 -6.00 13.36 3.75
N LYS A 107 -6.30 14.46 3.07
CA LYS A 107 -5.78 14.72 1.71
C LYS A 107 -5.23 16.13 1.59
N LEU A 108 -4.19 16.28 0.80
CA LEU A 108 -3.74 17.60 0.37
C LEU A 108 -4.58 18.06 -0.83
N LYS A 109 -4.88 19.35 -0.85
CA LYS A 109 -5.62 20.01 -1.92
C LYS A 109 -4.97 21.35 -2.23
N THR A 110 -5.19 21.86 -3.43
CA THR A 110 -4.99 23.29 -3.71
C THR A 110 -6.33 24.00 -3.76
N CYS A 111 -6.35 25.28 -3.39
CA CYS A 111 -7.54 26.12 -3.50
C CYS A 111 -7.16 27.59 -3.68
N LEU A 112 -8.11 28.40 -4.14
CA LEU A 112 -8.03 29.85 -4.07
C LEU A 112 -8.84 30.33 -2.88
N TYR A 113 -8.21 31.10 -2.00
CA TYR A 113 -8.88 31.81 -0.91
C TYR A 113 -8.63 33.32 -1.03
N ASN A 114 -9.70 34.11 -1.22
CA ASN A 114 -9.65 35.55 -1.50
C ASN A 114 -8.64 35.91 -2.61
N GLY A 115 -8.60 35.10 -3.68
CA GLY A 115 -7.70 35.27 -4.83
C GLY A 115 -6.25 34.79 -4.63
N THR A 116 -5.83 34.45 -3.40
CA THR A 116 -4.52 33.86 -3.12
C THR A 116 -4.59 32.34 -3.20
N LYS A 117 -3.60 31.68 -3.82
CA LYS A 117 -3.59 30.22 -3.94
C LYS A 117 -2.91 29.59 -2.72
N TYR A 118 -3.51 28.54 -2.18
CA TYR A 118 -3.02 27.83 -1.01
C TYR A 118 -2.85 26.35 -1.30
N LEU A 119 -1.89 25.75 -0.60
CA LEU A 119 -1.94 24.34 -0.27
C LEU A 119 -2.77 24.21 1.00
N ALA A 120 -3.73 23.31 0.99
CA ALA A 120 -4.68 23.10 2.05
C ALA A 120 -4.78 21.62 2.40
N LEU A 121 -5.21 21.36 3.63
CA LEU A 121 -5.46 20.03 4.15
C LEU A 121 -6.98 19.81 4.25
N ASP A 122 -7.49 18.85 3.49
CA ASP A 122 -8.90 18.43 3.54
C ASP A 122 -9.10 17.53 4.76
N VAL A 123 -9.96 18.00 5.66
CA VAL A 123 -10.24 17.27 6.90
C VAL A 123 -11.16 16.08 6.57
N PRO A 124 -10.82 14.84 6.98
CA PRO A 124 -11.64 13.66 6.76
C PRO A 124 -13.11 13.86 7.07
N TYR A 125 -13.93 13.75 6.04
CA TYR A 125 -15.37 13.85 6.19
C TYR A 125 -15.97 12.54 6.73
N ALA A 126 -16.77 12.65 7.79
CA ALA A 126 -17.65 11.60 8.29
C ALA A 126 -18.99 12.21 8.69
N LEU A 127 -20.04 11.40 8.74
CA LEU A 127 -21.42 11.85 8.95
C LEU A 127 -21.69 12.54 10.31
N ALA A 128 -20.74 12.58 11.25
CA ALA A 128 -20.91 13.34 12.50
C ALA A 128 -19.64 14.12 12.89
N HIS A 129 -19.82 15.40 13.25
CA HIS A 129 -18.99 16.42 13.91
C HIS A 129 -17.44 16.35 14.02
N GLN A 130 -16.80 17.51 13.83
CA GLN A 130 -15.44 17.88 14.28
C GLN A 130 -15.50 19.05 15.29
N ASN A 131 -16.47 19.01 16.22
CA ASN A 131 -16.89 20.18 17.02
C ASN A 131 -15.88 20.66 18.07
N TRP A 132 -14.97 19.78 18.52
CA TRP A 132 -13.90 20.15 19.44
C TRP A 132 -12.77 20.92 18.74
N GLY A 133 -12.84 21.03 17.41
CA GLY A 133 -11.97 21.85 16.60
C GLY A 133 -10.70 21.15 16.15
N TYR A 134 -9.80 21.96 15.59
CA TYR A 134 -8.54 21.52 15.03
C TYR A 134 -7.40 22.19 15.77
N GLN A 135 -6.38 21.40 16.11
CA GLN A 135 -5.15 21.88 16.69
C GLN A 135 -4.00 21.63 15.73
N PHE A 136 -3.02 22.53 15.75
CA PHE A 136 -1.75 22.33 15.07
C PHE A 136 -0.59 22.54 16.03
N ALA A 137 0.39 21.63 15.96
CA ALA A 137 1.67 21.74 16.63
C ALA A 137 2.79 21.48 15.61
N GLY A 138 3.61 22.48 15.32
CA GLY A 138 4.67 22.37 14.32
C GLY A 138 5.24 23.70 13.84
N TRP A 139 6.12 23.64 12.83
CA TRP A 139 6.63 24.83 12.16
C TRP A 139 5.67 25.25 11.04
N ALA A 140 5.28 26.52 11.01
CA ALA A 140 4.51 27.05 9.90
C ALA A 140 4.88 28.50 9.60
N ASN A 141 5.27 28.76 8.35
CA ASN A 141 5.58 30.07 7.81
C ASN A 141 4.76 30.28 6.54
N SER A 142 4.10 31.43 6.44
CA SER A 142 3.37 31.82 5.24
C SER A 142 3.48 33.34 5.08
N THR A 143 3.75 33.79 3.85
CA THR A 143 3.66 35.19 3.44
C THR A 143 2.22 35.72 3.40
N ALA A 144 1.25 34.81 3.37
CA ALA A 144 -0.17 35.11 3.45
C ALA A 144 -0.80 34.45 4.69
N LEU A 145 -2.11 34.20 4.65
CA LEU A 145 -2.80 33.48 5.72
C LEU A 145 -2.18 32.09 5.92
N SER A 146 -2.23 31.56 7.14
CA SER A 146 -1.82 30.18 7.44
C SER A 146 -2.65 29.61 8.57
N LEU A 147 -2.76 28.28 8.57
CA LEU A 147 -3.42 27.48 9.59
C LEU A 147 -4.82 28.02 9.94
N THR A 148 -5.63 28.24 8.92
CA THR A 148 -7.01 28.72 9.07
C THR A 148 -7.99 27.72 8.51
N SER A 149 -9.00 27.32 9.29
CA SER A 149 -10.07 26.45 8.82
C SER A 149 -11.16 27.23 8.09
N VAL A 150 -11.57 26.76 6.91
CA VAL A 150 -12.65 27.31 6.11
C VAL A 150 -13.57 26.18 5.66
N ASN A 151 -14.87 26.30 5.99
CA ASN A 151 -15.87 25.35 5.52
C ASN A 151 -16.20 25.64 4.06
N TYR A 152 -16.28 24.61 3.22
CA TYR A 152 -16.62 24.76 1.79
C TYR A 152 -17.90 24.02 1.38
N TRP A 153 -18.38 23.13 2.23
CA TRP A 153 -19.60 22.38 1.99
C TRP A 153 -20.32 22.10 3.30
N SER A 154 -21.65 22.24 3.30
CA SER A 154 -22.50 21.93 4.44
C SER A 154 -23.86 21.42 3.97
N ASN A 155 -24.32 20.31 4.55
CA ASN A 155 -25.68 19.77 4.36
C ASN A 155 -26.15 19.71 2.88
N GLY A 156 -25.32 19.14 2.01
CA GLY A 156 -25.66 18.98 0.58
C GLY A 156 -25.28 20.16 -0.31
N GLN A 157 -24.84 21.29 0.23
CA GLN A 157 -24.61 22.52 -0.54
C GLN A 157 -23.20 23.07 -0.36
N TYR A 158 -22.63 23.62 -1.43
CA TYR A 158 -21.37 24.37 -1.38
C TYR A 158 -21.59 25.76 -0.80
N ILE A 159 -20.76 26.15 0.16
CA ILE A 159 -20.80 27.43 0.89
C ILE A 159 -19.48 28.17 0.70
N ASN A 160 -19.47 29.48 1.00
CA ASN A 160 -18.27 30.33 0.92
C ASN A 160 -17.59 30.36 -0.47
N GLN A 161 -18.34 30.11 -1.55
CA GLN A 161 -17.79 30.02 -2.91
C GLN A 161 -17.19 31.33 -3.43
N ASP A 162 -17.64 32.46 -2.88
CA ASP A 162 -17.15 33.80 -3.13
C ASP A 162 -15.71 33.99 -2.62
N VAL A 163 -15.39 33.40 -1.47
CA VAL A 163 -14.08 33.52 -0.84
C VAL A 163 -13.20 32.29 -1.03
N LEU A 164 -13.77 31.10 -1.26
CA LEU A 164 -13.06 29.82 -1.39
C LEU A 164 -13.56 29.05 -2.61
N ASN A 165 -12.71 28.91 -3.62
CA ASN A 165 -13.03 28.23 -4.88
C ASN A 165 -11.80 27.50 -5.46
N ASN A 166 -11.98 26.90 -6.64
CA ASN A 166 -10.95 26.13 -7.36
C ASN A 166 -10.26 25.08 -6.46
N ILE A 167 -11.06 24.32 -5.70
CA ILE A 167 -10.59 23.26 -4.82
C ILE A 167 -10.24 22.04 -5.69
N GLU A 168 -8.96 21.69 -5.73
CA GLU A 168 -8.42 20.59 -6.54
C GLU A 168 -7.60 19.63 -5.67
N ASP A 169 -7.59 18.34 -6.00
CA ASP A 169 -6.74 17.36 -5.30
C ASP A 169 -5.25 17.64 -5.61
N PHE A 170 -4.41 17.56 -4.57
CA PHE A 170 -2.96 17.63 -4.71
C PHE A 170 -2.37 16.26 -4.43
N GLU A 171 -1.78 15.65 -5.45
CA GLU A 171 -1.07 14.38 -5.28
C GLU A 171 0.25 14.63 -4.53
N PRO A 172 0.45 14.00 -3.35
CA PRO A 172 1.71 14.08 -2.63
C PRO A 172 2.89 13.72 -3.53
N ASN A 173 3.90 14.59 -3.54
CA ASN A 173 5.06 14.49 -4.42
C ASN A 173 6.39 14.52 -3.64
N LEU A 174 6.32 14.45 -2.31
CA LEU A 174 7.45 14.30 -1.42
C LEU A 174 7.60 12.82 -1.06
N ALA A 175 8.78 12.25 -1.34
CA ALA A 175 9.06 10.85 -1.05
C ALA A 175 9.23 10.62 0.46
N GLU A 176 8.47 9.69 1.02
CA GLU A 176 8.61 9.23 2.40
C GLU A 176 9.42 7.92 2.42
N TYR A 177 10.57 7.94 3.10
CA TYR A 177 11.39 6.75 3.32
C TYR A 177 11.25 6.30 4.77
N HIS A 178 10.76 5.08 4.97
CA HIS A 178 10.69 4.45 6.27
C HIS A 178 11.77 3.36 6.37
N ASP A 179 12.76 3.56 7.23
CA ASP A 179 13.68 2.49 7.61
C ASP A 179 13.04 1.67 8.74
N VAL A 180 12.53 0.50 8.38
CA VAL A 180 11.80 -0.38 9.30
C VAL A 180 12.65 -1.61 9.58
N ALA A 181 13.20 -1.70 10.79
CA ALA A 181 14.03 -2.83 11.19
C ALA A 181 13.23 -4.14 11.32
N VAL A 182 12.00 -4.06 11.83
CA VAL A 182 11.06 -5.18 12.01
C VAL A 182 9.65 -4.70 11.69
N MET A 183 8.92 -5.46 10.86
CA MET A 183 7.55 -5.18 10.47
C MET A 183 6.68 -6.42 10.70
N ASN A 184 5.77 -6.30 11.66
CA ASN A 184 4.82 -7.35 12.04
C ASN A 184 3.40 -6.93 11.64
N ILE A 185 2.78 -7.67 10.72
CA ILE A 185 1.45 -7.36 10.19
C ILE A 185 0.46 -8.45 10.64
N GLY A 186 -0.47 -8.08 11.52
CA GLY A 186 -1.55 -8.98 11.98
C GLY A 186 -1.10 -10.12 12.91
N THR A 187 0.11 -10.05 13.45
CA THR A 187 0.70 -11.08 14.32
C THR A 187 0.87 -10.59 15.75
N ASP A 188 0.68 -11.48 16.72
CA ASP A 188 0.92 -11.24 18.15
C ASP A 188 2.34 -11.68 18.59
N VAL A 189 3.21 -12.03 17.63
CA VAL A 189 4.58 -12.46 17.91
C VAL A 189 5.44 -11.26 18.32
N VAL A 190 5.89 -11.27 19.58
CA VAL A 190 6.66 -10.19 20.19
C VAL A 190 8.14 -10.20 19.78
N ASP A 191 8.66 -11.37 19.39
CA ASP A 191 10.04 -11.57 18.91
C ASP A 191 10.03 -12.44 17.64
N PRO A 192 9.81 -11.83 16.45
CA PRO A 192 9.63 -12.58 15.23
C PRO A 192 10.98 -13.12 14.73
N ALA A 193 10.99 -14.39 14.31
CA ALA A 193 12.17 -15.01 13.70
C ALA A 193 12.59 -14.34 12.38
N TYR A 194 11.67 -13.59 11.76
CA TYR A 194 11.87 -12.89 10.50
C TYR A 194 11.63 -11.38 10.67
N ARG A 195 12.41 -10.56 9.96
CA ARG A 195 12.23 -9.10 9.99
C ARG A 195 10.90 -8.63 9.41
N LEU A 196 10.29 -9.42 8.52
CA LEU A 196 8.93 -9.19 8.02
C LEU A 196 8.11 -10.44 8.32
N GLN A 197 7.08 -10.29 9.16
CA GLN A 197 6.15 -11.37 9.48
C GLN A 197 4.72 -10.92 9.23
N VAL A 198 3.98 -11.69 8.43
CA VAL A 198 2.60 -11.40 8.03
C VAL A 198 1.72 -12.58 8.38
N ASN A 199 0.73 -12.36 9.25
CA ASN A 199 -0.33 -13.33 9.52
C ASN A 199 -1.54 -13.00 8.64
N GLY A 200 -1.48 -13.47 7.40
CA GLY A 200 -2.45 -13.16 6.36
C GLY A 200 -1.86 -13.34 4.95
N GLY A 201 -2.62 -12.95 3.93
CA GLY A 201 -2.14 -12.98 2.54
C GLY A 201 -1.35 -11.74 2.15
N ILE A 202 -0.36 -11.90 1.26
CA ILE A 202 0.34 -10.80 0.60
C ILE A 202 -0.13 -10.74 -0.86
N HIS A 203 -0.73 -9.62 -1.28
CA HIS A 203 -1.05 -9.36 -2.68
C HIS A 203 0.04 -8.49 -3.30
N ALA A 204 0.81 -9.06 -4.24
CA ALA A 204 1.92 -8.37 -4.89
C ALA A 204 1.85 -8.57 -6.41
N LYS A 205 2.31 -7.57 -7.18
CA LYS A 205 2.47 -7.69 -8.64
C LYS A 205 3.67 -8.56 -9.02
N SER A 206 4.73 -8.53 -8.22
CA SER A 206 5.98 -9.28 -8.46
C SER A 206 6.74 -9.47 -7.14
N VAL A 207 7.41 -10.61 -7.02
CA VAL A 207 8.33 -10.94 -5.92
C VAL A 207 9.60 -11.54 -6.52
N LYS A 208 10.75 -11.00 -6.14
CA LYS A 208 12.06 -11.56 -6.47
C LYS A 208 12.62 -12.22 -5.22
N VAL A 209 12.94 -13.51 -5.29
CA VAL A 209 13.53 -14.28 -4.20
C VAL A 209 14.97 -14.60 -4.58
N ASP A 210 15.92 -14.05 -3.83
CA ASP A 210 17.34 -14.35 -4.04
C ASP A 210 17.71 -15.62 -3.27
N LEU A 211 18.08 -16.67 -4.00
CA LEU A 211 18.52 -17.94 -3.44
C LEU A 211 20.03 -18.07 -3.57
N LEU A 212 20.70 -18.52 -2.50
CA LEU A 212 22.16 -18.71 -2.50
C LEU A 212 22.62 -19.84 -3.43
N ASN A 213 21.80 -20.89 -3.61
CA ASN A 213 22.16 -22.08 -4.38
C ASN A 213 21.01 -22.48 -5.29
N TRP A 214 21.16 -22.29 -6.61
CA TRP A 214 20.21 -22.73 -7.62
C TRP A 214 20.41 -24.22 -7.96
N ALA A 215 19.34 -24.95 -8.26
CA ALA A 215 19.45 -26.35 -8.70
C ALA A 215 19.72 -26.39 -10.20
N ASP A 216 21.00 -26.39 -10.57
CA ASP A 216 21.48 -26.57 -11.96
C ASP A 216 22.55 -27.66 -11.97
N TYR A 217 22.15 -28.88 -11.59
CA TYR A 217 23.07 -30.02 -11.48
C TYR A 217 22.47 -31.33 -12.01
N VAL A 218 21.19 -31.35 -12.40
CA VAL A 218 20.53 -32.58 -12.89
C VAL A 218 21.08 -32.98 -14.25
N PHE A 219 21.51 -32.02 -15.06
CA PHE A 219 22.13 -32.27 -16.37
C PHE A 219 23.63 -32.55 -16.31
N ASP A 220 24.24 -32.51 -15.13
CA ASP A 220 25.67 -32.82 -14.99
C ASP A 220 25.94 -34.29 -15.33
N PRO A 221 27.07 -34.62 -15.99
CA PRO A 221 27.42 -36.00 -16.34
C PRO A 221 27.51 -36.95 -15.13
N GLY A 222 27.76 -36.42 -13.95
CA GLY A 222 27.85 -37.18 -12.70
C GLY A 222 26.50 -37.39 -12.00
N TYR A 223 25.41 -36.80 -12.51
CA TYR A 223 24.10 -36.91 -11.88
C TYR A 223 23.56 -38.33 -11.97
N LYS A 224 23.20 -38.90 -10.82
CA LYS A 224 22.60 -40.23 -10.74
C LYS A 224 21.09 -40.12 -10.81
N LEU A 225 20.54 -40.18 -12.03
CA LEU A 225 19.11 -40.26 -12.24
C LEU A 225 18.56 -41.57 -11.62
N PRO A 226 17.58 -41.51 -10.70
CA PRO A 226 16.93 -42.71 -10.16
C PRO A 226 16.32 -43.57 -11.27
N SER A 227 16.10 -44.86 -11.03
CA SER A 227 15.31 -45.65 -11.98
C SER A 227 13.82 -45.41 -11.76
N LEU A 228 13.01 -45.44 -12.84
CA LEU A 228 11.55 -45.31 -12.72
C LEU A 228 10.93 -46.38 -11.81
N GLN A 229 11.54 -47.57 -11.73
CA GLN A 229 11.12 -48.62 -10.80
C GLN A 229 11.35 -48.19 -9.35
N SER A 230 12.55 -47.73 -9.01
CA SER A 230 12.88 -47.26 -7.65
C SER A 230 12.03 -46.05 -7.23
N LEU A 231 11.77 -45.14 -8.17
CA LEU A 231 10.90 -43.99 -7.95
C LEU A 231 9.45 -44.44 -7.71
N GLY A 232 8.96 -45.42 -8.48
CA GLY A 232 7.63 -45.99 -8.30
C GLY A 232 7.47 -46.68 -6.93
N ASP A 233 8.49 -47.39 -6.47
CA ASP A 233 8.51 -47.99 -5.12
C ASP A 233 8.44 -46.92 -4.03
N TYR A 234 9.23 -45.85 -4.17
CA TYR A 234 9.21 -44.73 -3.23
C TYR A 234 7.85 -44.04 -3.16
N VAL A 235 7.24 -43.72 -4.31
CA VAL A 235 5.94 -43.05 -4.36
C VAL A 235 4.84 -43.93 -3.76
N ARG A 236 4.89 -45.24 -3.98
CA ARG A 236 3.93 -46.18 -3.39
C ARG A 236 4.02 -46.20 -1.87
N ALA A 237 5.23 -46.16 -1.32
CA ALA A 237 5.50 -46.19 0.12
C ALA A 237 5.21 -44.85 0.81
N ASN A 238 5.64 -43.72 0.23
CA ASN A 238 5.65 -42.41 0.90
C ASN A 238 4.52 -41.46 0.46
N LYS A 239 3.83 -41.75 -0.66
CA LYS A 239 2.74 -40.91 -1.22
C LYS A 239 3.14 -39.50 -1.67
N HIS A 240 4.43 -39.21 -1.76
CA HIS A 240 4.97 -37.98 -2.36
C HIS A 240 6.26 -38.31 -3.15
N LEU A 241 6.76 -37.34 -3.91
CA LEU A 241 8.03 -37.47 -4.62
C LEU A 241 9.22 -37.29 -3.64
N PRO A 242 10.38 -37.89 -3.92
CA PRO A 242 11.60 -37.61 -3.15
C PRO A 242 11.88 -36.11 -3.12
N ASP A 243 12.42 -35.62 -2.00
CA ASP A 243 12.75 -34.21 -1.73
C ASP A 243 11.55 -33.24 -1.63
N VAL A 244 10.33 -33.68 -1.98
CA VAL A 244 9.11 -32.90 -1.78
C VAL A 244 8.60 -33.15 -0.36
N PRO A 245 8.36 -32.11 0.46
CA PRO A 245 7.87 -32.29 1.82
C PRO A 245 6.48 -32.95 1.83
N ASP A 246 6.19 -33.69 2.89
CA ASP A 246 4.87 -34.30 3.04
C ASP A 246 3.82 -33.29 3.53
N GLU A 247 2.54 -33.67 3.45
CA GLU A 247 1.44 -32.81 3.86
C GLU A 247 1.52 -32.35 5.32
N LYS A 248 2.01 -33.21 6.23
CA LYS A 248 2.09 -32.89 7.66
C LYS A 248 3.17 -31.85 7.93
N GLU A 249 4.31 -31.97 7.27
CA GLU A 249 5.40 -31.00 7.32
C GLU A 249 4.93 -29.64 6.78
N VAL A 250 4.24 -29.65 5.64
CA VAL A 250 3.70 -28.42 5.01
C VAL A 250 2.68 -27.72 5.91
N ILE A 251 1.75 -28.47 6.53
CA ILE A 251 0.75 -27.90 7.43
C ILE A 251 1.39 -27.32 8.69
N LYS A 252 2.43 -27.98 9.21
CA LYS A 252 3.06 -27.60 10.47
C LYS A 252 4.03 -26.43 10.32
N ASP A 253 4.93 -26.52 9.35
CA ASP A 253 6.11 -25.64 9.24
C ASP A 253 6.00 -24.67 8.05
N GLY A 254 5.01 -24.84 7.18
CA GLY A 254 4.84 -24.05 5.96
C GLY A 254 5.78 -24.48 4.83
N ILE A 255 5.85 -23.68 3.76
CA ILE A 255 6.75 -23.92 2.62
C ILE A 255 7.54 -22.65 2.30
N ASP A 256 8.86 -22.81 2.15
CA ASP A 256 9.70 -21.80 1.50
C ASP A 256 9.48 -21.85 -0.03
N LEU A 257 8.92 -20.77 -0.58
CA LEU A 257 8.60 -20.67 -2.01
C LEU A 257 9.83 -20.84 -2.92
N GLY A 258 10.99 -20.34 -2.48
CA GLY A 258 12.23 -20.46 -3.24
C GLY A 258 12.75 -21.90 -3.25
N GLN A 259 12.74 -22.57 -2.11
CA GLN A 259 13.10 -24.00 -2.03
C GLN A 259 12.13 -24.88 -2.81
N LEU A 260 10.82 -24.61 -2.75
CA LEU A 260 9.84 -25.35 -3.54
C LEU A 260 10.09 -25.19 -5.04
N ASN A 261 10.30 -23.96 -5.52
CA ASN A 261 10.62 -23.71 -6.93
C ASN A 261 11.91 -24.44 -7.36
N LYS A 262 12.91 -24.48 -6.49
CA LYS A 262 14.14 -25.23 -6.73
C LYS A 262 13.89 -26.75 -6.85
N ILE A 263 13.08 -27.33 -5.96
CA ILE A 263 12.71 -28.74 -6.01
C ILE A 263 11.89 -29.03 -7.28
N LEU A 264 10.92 -28.17 -7.61
CA LEU A 264 10.10 -28.30 -8.81
C LEU A 264 10.96 -28.28 -10.07
N LEU A 265 11.93 -27.36 -10.17
CA LEU A 265 12.86 -27.33 -11.30
C LEU A 265 13.64 -28.63 -11.41
N LYS A 266 14.24 -29.12 -10.32
CA LYS A 266 14.94 -30.42 -10.30
C LYS A 266 14.04 -31.54 -10.84
N LYS A 267 12.78 -31.61 -10.41
CA LYS A 267 11.83 -32.65 -10.87
C LYS A 267 11.44 -32.50 -12.33
N ILE A 268 11.33 -31.27 -12.84
CA ILE A 268 11.10 -31.01 -14.27
C ILE A 268 12.31 -31.47 -15.11
N GLU A 269 13.53 -31.22 -14.64
CA GLU A 269 14.75 -31.67 -15.30
C GLU A 269 14.88 -33.19 -15.29
N GLU A 270 14.63 -33.85 -14.15
CA GLU A 270 14.58 -35.32 -14.05
C GLU A 270 13.54 -35.91 -15.01
N LEU A 271 12.33 -35.32 -15.03
CA LEU A 271 11.27 -35.73 -15.94
C LEU A 271 11.70 -35.59 -17.41
N THR A 272 12.39 -34.51 -17.74
CA THR A 272 12.91 -34.26 -19.09
C THR A 272 13.93 -35.33 -19.50
N LEU A 273 14.82 -35.75 -18.59
CA LEU A 273 15.76 -36.84 -18.85
C LEU A 273 15.05 -38.17 -19.11
N TYR A 274 14.04 -38.52 -18.30
CA TYR A 274 13.24 -39.72 -18.55
C TYR A 274 12.52 -39.67 -19.90
N LEU A 275 11.99 -38.51 -20.29
CA LEU A 275 11.32 -38.35 -21.59
C LEU A 275 12.30 -38.53 -22.77
N ILE A 276 13.52 -38.00 -22.65
CA ILE A 276 14.57 -38.20 -23.66
C ILE A 276 14.94 -39.68 -23.77
N GLU A 277 15.04 -40.40 -22.66
CA GLU A 277 15.29 -41.85 -22.66
C GLU A 277 14.13 -42.61 -23.32
N LYS A 278 12.88 -42.28 -22.98
CA LYS A 278 11.70 -42.92 -23.59
C LYS A 278 11.54 -42.64 -25.07
N ASP A 279 11.86 -41.44 -25.55
CA ASP A 279 11.87 -41.14 -26.99
C ASP A 279 12.87 -42.02 -27.76
N LYS A 280 14.06 -42.26 -27.17
CA LYS A 280 15.06 -43.17 -27.75
C LYS A 280 14.55 -44.62 -27.79
N GLU A 281 13.94 -45.11 -26.70
CA GLU A 281 13.34 -46.44 -26.66
C GLU A 281 12.25 -46.61 -27.73
N ILE A 282 11.34 -45.64 -27.84
CA ILE A 282 10.22 -45.68 -28.81
C ILE A 282 10.74 -45.69 -30.24
N LYS A 283 11.71 -44.84 -30.57
CA LYS A 283 12.34 -44.84 -31.90
C LYS A 283 13.05 -46.16 -32.20
N GLY A 284 13.74 -46.73 -31.21
CA GLY A 284 14.36 -48.04 -31.32
C GLY A 284 13.35 -49.16 -31.58
N GLN A 285 12.22 -49.13 -30.89
CA GLN A 285 11.11 -50.07 -31.12
C GLN A 285 10.50 -49.89 -32.51
N GLY A 286 10.30 -48.66 -32.97
CA GLY A 286 9.80 -48.36 -34.33
C GLY A 286 10.70 -48.94 -35.43
N LEU A 287 12.01 -48.76 -35.31
CA LEU A 287 12.98 -49.34 -36.26
C LEU A 287 12.99 -50.87 -36.22
N LEU A 288 12.80 -51.48 -35.05
CA LEU A 288 12.70 -52.93 -34.93
C LEU A 288 11.43 -53.45 -35.60
N LEU A 289 10.30 -52.78 -35.40
CA LEU A 289 9.02 -53.11 -36.04
C LEU A 289 9.11 -53.02 -37.57
N GLU A 290 9.76 -51.99 -38.10
CA GLU A 290 9.99 -51.84 -39.54
C GLU A 290 10.79 -53.03 -40.11
N LYS A 291 11.90 -53.41 -39.45
CA LYS A 291 12.69 -54.60 -39.84
C LYS A 291 11.90 -55.90 -39.77
N GLN A 292 11.08 -56.07 -38.73
CA GLN A 292 10.22 -57.25 -38.61
C GLN A 292 9.18 -57.31 -39.74
N GLN A 293 8.61 -56.16 -40.11
CA GLN A 293 7.65 -56.08 -41.22
C GLN A 293 8.31 -56.42 -42.57
N GLU A 294 9.53 -55.93 -42.82
CA GLU A 294 10.30 -56.31 -44.01
C GLU A 294 10.57 -57.81 -44.08
N GLN A 295 10.98 -58.41 -42.95
CA GLN A 295 11.21 -59.86 -42.85
C GLN A 295 9.93 -60.65 -43.14
N ILE A 296 8.81 -60.26 -42.54
CA ILE A 296 7.50 -60.87 -42.79
C ILE A 296 7.14 -60.79 -44.27
N ASN A 297 7.28 -59.62 -44.91
CA ASN A 297 7.01 -59.44 -46.33
C ASN A 297 7.89 -60.32 -47.22
N SER A 298 9.17 -60.47 -46.86
CA SER A 298 10.12 -61.33 -47.58
C SER A 298 9.80 -62.83 -47.45
N LEU A 299 9.22 -63.25 -46.32
CA LEU A 299 8.77 -64.62 -46.11
C LEU A 299 7.49 -64.90 -46.90
N ILE A 300 6.53 -63.97 -46.86
CA ILE A 300 5.27 -64.07 -47.62
C ILE A 300 5.54 -64.24 -49.11
N SER A 301 6.46 -63.43 -49.69
CA SER A 301 6.80 -63.52 -51.11
C SER A 301 7.48 -64.84 -51.51
N ARG A 302 8.18 -65.49 -50.58
CA ARG A 302 8.77 -66.82 -50.81
C ARG A 302 7.72 -67.92 -50.78
N THR A 303 6.72 -67.83 -49.91
CA THR A 303 5.63 -68.82 -49.81
C THR A 303 4.60 -68.70 -50.93
N SER A 304 4.30 -67.51 -51.43
CA SER A 304 3.36 -67.33 -52.55
C SER A 304 3.93 -67.75 -53.92
N GLY A 305 5.26 -67.88 -54.03
CA GLY A 305 5.92 -68.42 -55.23
C GLY A 305 5.97 -69.95 -55.30
N SER A 306 5.64 -70.66 -54.20
CA SER A 306 5.70 -72.13 -54.13
C SER A 306 4.38 -72.86 -54.43
N ASP A 307 3.25 -72.15 -54.54
CA ASP A 307 1.93 -72.74 -54.80
C ASP A 307 1.53 -72.77 -56.30
N VAL A 308 2.47 -72.47 -57.21
CA VAL A 308 2.28 -72.61 -58.67
C VAL A 308 3.19 -73.72 -59.21
N LYS A 309 2.82 -74.98 -58.94
CA LYS A 309 3.22 -76.15 -59.73
C LYS A 309 2.12 -77.19 -59.74
#